data_AF-A0A2V5MXC6-F1
#
_entry.id   AF-A0A2V5MXC6-F1
#
_cell.length_a   1.000
_cell.length_b   1.000
_cell.length_c   1.000
_cell.angle_alpha   90.00
_cell.angle_beta   90.00
_cell.angle_gamma   90.00
#
_symmetry.space_group_name_H-M   'P 1'
#
loop_
_entity.id
_entity.type
_entity.pdbx_description
1 polymer ?
#
loop_
_entity_poly.entity_id
_entity_poly.type
_entity_poly.pdbx_seq_one_letter_code
_entity_poly.pdbx_strand_id
1 'polypeptide(L)'
;MTITKKTVADKIAAYLHHDITLAQLVDWAENAMVDGEFAERDAKTLSSVIARLGVADVRTFGLAWEDCEELLHKLGFSTRVEVVVT
;
A
#
# COMPACT_ATOMS: atom_id res chain seq x y z
N MET A 1 14.16 3.93 8.80
CA MET A 1 13.13 3.12 9.51
C MET A 1 12.89 1.90 8.65
N THR A 2 12.95 0.70 9.22
CA THR A 2 12.75 -0.52 8.44
C THR A 2 11.29 -0.66 8.01
N ILE A 3 11.07 -0.70 6.71
CA ILE A 3 9.76 -0.94 6.10
C ILE A 3 9.53 -2.44 6.05
N THR A 4 8.41 -2.87 6.62
CA THR A 4 7.99 -4.27 6.69
C THR A 4 6.66 -4.47 5.96
N LYS A 5 6.27 -5.73 5.72
CA LYS A 5 4.96 -6.06 5.14
C LYS A 5 3.81 -5.43 5.90
N LYS A 6 3.91 -5.40 7.24
CA LYS A 6 2.94 -4.74 8.11
C LYS A 6 2.86 -3.24 7.88
N THR A 7 4.01 -2.56 7.77
CA THR A 7 4.05 -1.11 7.51
C THR A 7 3.32 -0.74 6.21
N VAL A 8 3.52 -1.53 5.14
CA VAL A 8 2.83 -1.32 3.86
C VAL A 8 1.34 -1.62 3.98
N ALA A 9 0.96 -2.73 4.63
CA ALA A 9 -0.43 -3.10 4.83
C ALA A 9 -1.20 -2.05 5.65
N ASP A 10 -0.58 -1.52 6.72
CA ASP A 10 -1.17 -0.47 7.56
C ASP A 10 -1.42 0.82 6.75
N LYS A 11 -0.57 1.13 5.75
CA LYS A 11 -0.77 2.28 4.84
C LYS A 11 -1.90 2.06 3.84
N ILE A 12 -2.01 0.88 3.26
CA ILE A 12 -3.14 0.52 2.39
C ILE A 12 -4.45 0.57 3.19
N ALA A 13 -4.45 0.02 4.42
CA ALA A 13 -5.62 0.05 5.30
C ALA A 13 -6.04 1.49 5.66
N ALA A 14 -5.09 2.36 6.01
CA ALA A 14 -5.38 3.78 6.27
C ALA A 14 -6.02 4.48 5.06
N TYR A 15 -5.60 4.15 3.84
CA TYR A 15 -6.23 4.67 2.63
C TYR A 15 -7.65 4.15 2.45
N LEU A 16 -7.86 2.84 2.62
CA LEU A 16 -9.18 2.21 2.50
C LEU A 16 -10.18 2.72 3.56
N HIS A 17 -9.70 3.08 4.74
CA HIS A 17 -10.51 3.70 5.80
C HIS A 17 -10.65 5.22 5.66
N HIS A 18 -10.07 5.84 4.62
CA HIS A 18 -10.03 7.28 4.43
C HIS A 18 -9.32 8.08 5.54
N ASP A 19 -8.47 7.43 6.34
CA ASP A 19 -7.58 8.11 7.31
C ASP A 19 -6.48 8.90 6.59
N ILE A 20 -6.10 8.46 5.38
CA ILE A 20 -5.22 9.18 4.47
C ILE A 20 -5.83 9.23 3.06
N THR A 21 -5.47 10.26 2.31
CA THR A 21 -5.84 10.40 0.90
C THR A 21 -4.97 9.53 -0.01
N LEU A 22 -5.41 9.30 -1.25
CA LEU A 22 -4.61 8.62 -2.27
C LEU A 22 -3.26 9.34 -2.49
N ALA A 23 -3.26 10.67 -2.56
CA ALA A 23 -2.04 11.47 -2.73
C ALA A 23 -1.04 11.23 -1.59
N GLN A 24 -1.51 11.21 -0.33
CA GLN A 24 -0.65 10.92 0.82
C GLN A 24 -0.10 9.48 0.82
N LEU A 25 -0.85 8.51 0.26
CA LEU A 25 -0.36 7.16 0.07
C LEU A 25 0.73 7.09 -1.01
N VAL A 26 0.53 7.78 -2.13
CA VAL A 26 1.51 7.90 -3.23
C VAL A 26 2.78 8.58 -2.73
N ASP A 27 2.67 9.76 -2.10
CA ASP A 27 3.81 10.49 -1.54
C ASP A 27 4.59 9.63 -0.55
N TRP A 28 3.90 8.87 0.30
CA TRP A 28 4.56 7.96 1.23
C TRP A 28 5.31 6.84 0.48
N ALA A 29 4.72 6.28 -0.56
CA ALA A 29 5.33 5.21 -1.35
C ALA A 29 6.56 5.68 -2.12
N GLU A 30 6.53 6.89 -2.69
CA GLU A 30 7.67 7.51 -3.36
C GLU A 30 8.83 7.74 -2.38
N ASN A 31 8.56 8.35 -1.22
CA ASN A 31 9.57 8.56 -0.18
C ASN A 31 10.13 7.22 0.35
N ALA A 32 9.28 6.21 0.50
CA ALA A 32 9.68 4.86 0.90
C ALA A 32 10.60 4.17 -0.13
N MET A 33 10.45 4.48 -1.43
CA MET A 33 11.33 3.94 -2.47
C MET A 33 12.71 4.61 -2.49
N VAL A 34 12.79 5.89 -2.11
CA VAL A 34 14.04 6.66 -2.11
C VAL A 34 14.85 6.43 -0.84
N ASP A 35 14.21 6.57 0.33
CA ASP A 35 14.89 6.61 1.63
C ASP A 35 14.56 5.41 2.54
N GLY A 36 13.71 4.49 2.07
CA GLY A 36 13.23 3.36 2.86
C GLY A 36 14.23 2.22 2.94
N GLU A 37 14.44 1.70 4.15
CA GLU A 37 15.18 0.45 4.37
C GLU A 37 14.20 -0.72 4.37
N PHE A 38 14.15 -1.52 3.31
CA PHE A 38 13.27 -2.70 3.28
C PHE A 38 13.83 -3.85 4.11
N ALA A 39 12.95 -4.57 4.81
CA ALA A 39 13.33 -5.81 5.47
C ALA A 39 13.89 -6.82 4.45
N GLU A 40 15.16 -7.23 4.59
CA GLU A 40 15.92 -7.96 3.56
C GLU A 40 15.19 -9.19 3.00
N ARG A 41 14.51 -9.95 3.86
CA ARG A 41 13.78 -11.17 3.49
C ARG A 41 12.63 -10.91 2.52
N ASP A 42 12.03 -9.72 2.58
CA ASP A 42 10.83 -9.35 1.83
C ASP A 42 11.09 -8.21 0.84
N ALA A 43 12.35 -7.75 0.70
CA ALA A 43 12.71 -6.53 0.00
C ALA A 43 12.16 -6.47 -1.44
N LYS A 44 12.18 -7.61 -2.16
CA LYS A 44 11.63 -7.69 -3.53
C LYS A 44 10.11 -7.54 -3.58
N THR A 45 9.41 -8.16 -2.64
CA THR A 45 7.94 -8.05 -2.56
C THR A 45 7.54 -6.65 -2.14
N LEU A 46 8.24 -6.08 -1.15
CA LEU A 46 8.00 -4.72 -0.66
C LEU A 46 8.23 -3.69 -1.76
N SER A 47 9.37 -3.73 -2.44
CA SER A 47 9.66 -2.77 -3.50
C SER A 47 8.65 -2.87 -4.65
N SER A 48 8.24 -4.07 -5.03
CA SER A 48 7.22 -4.27 -6.07
C SER A 48 5.86 -3.69 -5.69
N VAL A 49 5.42 -3.88 -4.44
CA VAL A 49 4.13 -3.35 -3.97
C VAL A 49 4.21 -1.83 -3.84
N ILE A 50 5.27 -1.30 -3.23
CA ILE A 50 5.44 0.13 -3.00
C ILE A 50 5.58 0.88 -4.33
N ALA A 51 6.30 0.33 -5.31
CA ALA A 51 6.38 0.92 -6.65
C ALA A 51 5.00 1.02 -7.34
N ARG A 52 4.12 0.04 -7.14
CA ARG A 52 2.73 0.08 -7.68
C ARG A 52 1.88 1.15 -7.00
N LEU A 53 2.11 1.40 -5.71
CA LEU A 53 1.45 2.46 -4.95
C LEU A 53 1.95 3.85 -5.35
N GLY A 54 3.25 3.99 -5.61
CA GLY A 54 3.89 5.27 -5.99
C GLY A 54 3.49 5.82 -7.36
N VAL A 55 2.69 5.09 -8.14
CA VAL A 55 2.15 5.57 -9.42
C VAL A 55 0.63 5.60 -9.45
N ALA A 56 -0.01 5.40 -8.29
CA ALA A 56 -1.44 5.11 -8.20
C ALA A 56 -2.36 6.31 -8.48
N ASP A 57 -1.83 7.53 -8.45
CA ASP A 57 -2.53 8.78 -8.75
C ASP A 57 -2.65 9.05 -10.26
N VAL A 58 -1.86 8.35 -11.08
CA VAL A 58 -1.97 8.38 -12.54
C VAL A 58 -3.22 7.60 -12.96
N ARG A 59 -4.09 8.22 -13.77
CA ARG A 59 -5.38 7.64 -14.20
C ARG A 59 -5.30 6.19 -14.71
N THR A 60 -4.29 5.85 -15.49
CA THR A 60 -4.10 4.48 -16.05
C THR A 60 -3.71 3.46 -14.97
N PHE A 61 -3.14 3.93 -13.87
CA PHE A 61 -2.63 3.12 -12.76
C PHE A 61 -3.44 3.34 -11.48
N GLY A 62 -4.72 3.76 -11.60
CA GLY A 62 -5.59 3.96 -10.45
C GLY A 62 -5.58 2.78 -9.46
N LEU A 63 -5.95 3.04 -8.21
CA LEU A 63 -5.95 2.05 -7.15
C LEU A 63 -7.38 1.65 -6.79
N ALA A 64 -7.89 0.62 -7.47
CA ALA A 64 -9.20 0.05 -7.18
C ALA A 64 -9.16 -0.83 -5.92
N TRP A 65 -10.34 -1.29 -5.48
CA TRP A 65 -10.45 -2.22 -4.36
C TRP A 65 -9.69 -3.52 -4.65
N GLU A 66 -9.87 -4.08 -5.85
CA GLU A 66 -9.24 -5.32 -6.30
C GLU A 66 -7.71 -5.20 -6.31
N ASP A 67 -7.17 -4.05 -6.71
CA ASP A 67 -5.73 -3.78 -6.60
C ASP A 67 -5.27 -3.84 -5.13
N CYS A 68 -6.01 -3.20 -4.22
CA CYS A 68 -5.67 -3.20 -2.79
C CYS A 68 -5.69 -4.62 -2.21
N GLU A 69 -6.69 -5.41 -2.57
CA GLU A 69 -6.82 -6.82 -2.17
C GLU A 69 -5.64 -7.66 -2.67
N GLU A 70 -5.26 -7.54 -3.94
CA GLU A 70 -4.11 -8.26 -4.50
C GLU A 70 -2.79 -7.87 -3.83
N LEU A 71 -2.59 -6.57 -3.57
CA LEU A 71 -1.38 -6.08 -2.90
C LEU A 71 -1.32 -6.59 -1.45
N LEU A 72 -2.43 -6.54 -0.71
CA LEU A 72 -2.50 -7.08 0.65
C LEU A 72 -2.26 -8.60 0.68
N HIS A 73 -2.80 -9.34 -0.27
CA HIS A 73 -2.54 -10.76 -0.41
C HIS A 73 -1.05 -11.08 -0.67
N LYS A 74 -0.38 -10.32 -1.55
CA LYS A 74 1.07 -10.43 -1.79
C LYS A 74 1.90 -10.16 -0.52
N LEU A 75 1.39 -9.31 0.37
CA LEU A 75 1.99 -9.02 1.67
C LEU A 75 1.67 -10.07 2.74
N GLY A 76 0.78 -11.04 2.45
CA GLY A 76 0.38 -12.10 3.38
C GLY A 76 -0.83 -11.76 4.26
N PHE A 77 -1.62 -10.76 3.86
CA PHE A 77 -2.83 -10.34 4.56
C PHE A 77 -4.08 -10.75 3.78
N SER A 78 -5.17 -10.99 4.50
CA SER A 78 -6.50 -11.19 3.91
C SER A 78 -7.37 -9.96 4.17
N THR A 79 -8.21 -9.64 3.20
CA THR A 79 -9.14 -8.51 3.24
C THR A 79 -10.53 -8.96 3.69
N ARG A 80 -11.22 -8.09 4.43
CA ARG A 80 -12.64 -8.22 4.75
C ARG A 80 -13.28 -6.84 4.67
N VAL A 81 -14.31 -6.72 3.84
CA VAL A 81 -15.10 -5.48 3.71
C VAL A 81 -16.35 -5.61 4.56
N GLU A 82 -16.67 -4.56 5.31
CA GLU A 82 -17.93 -4.41 6.03
C GLU A 82 -18.66 -3.16 5.54
N VAL A 83 -19.97 -3.28 5.33
CA VAL A 83 -20.84 -2.14 5.04
C VAL A 83 -21.70 -1.90 6.27
N VAL A 84 -21.59 -0.71 6.86
CA VAL A 84 -22.30 -0.33 8.08
C VAL A 84 -23.34 0.75 7.81
N VAL A 85 -24.33 0.85 8.69
CA VAL A 85 -25.33 1.92 8.64
C VAL A 85 -24.67 3.25 9.01
N THR A 86 -25.06 4.33 8.33
CA THR A 86 -24.55 5.70 8.56
C THR A 86 -25.31 6.40 9.67
#